data_AF-A0A231H153-F1
#
_entry.id   AF-A0A231H153-F1
#
_cell.length_a   1.000
_cell.length_b   1.000
_cell.length_c   1.000
_cell.angle_alpha   90.00
_cell.angle_beta   90.00
_cell.angle_gamma   90.00
#
_symmetry.space_group_name_H-M   'P 1'
#
loop_
_entity.id
_entity.type
_entity.pdbx_description
1 polymer ?
#
loop_
_entity_poly.entity_id
_entity_poly.type
_entity_poly.pdbx_seq_one_letter_code
_entity_poly.pdbx_strand_id
1 'polypeptide(L)'
;MTAARTARHQRISAFLASRSDTELAELVGAGRVISVGVGGGAALVDVDSVPVFTKRIPLTDRELADPGSTANLFDLPMYCQYGIGGPSFNAWRELAANVIVTDAVLAGETQSFPILYHWRVLPGRSPVAAEHADIDTVVTAQGGSPAVRARLEALAAAPCSLVLFCEYIHHPIAAWLRADPAGKAATVERQLSEIVMLLRDRELLHMDGHFGNMRTDTERIYLTDFGLGTSPKFDLSPAERDFAEQHTTHDAAYAAMRLVNWLVTDVCGVPTPPTGGPAARNEYVLRCAAGLIPDDVPPPVAAILAPHAPDAAKMNAFYWRLFDGDLHTKYPDI
;
A
#
# COMPACT_ATOMS: atom_id res chain seq x y z
N MET A 1 -15.64 -14.97 -7.20
CA MET A 1 -14.86 -15.72 -6.20
C MET A 1 -15.01 -17.23 -6.44
N THR A 2 -13.97 -18.05 -6.21
CA THR A 2 -14.09 -19.52 -6.32
C THR A 2 -14.77 -20.11 -5.08
N ALA A 3 -15.52 -21.21 -5.23
CA ALA A 3 -16.19 -21.88 -4.10
C ALA A 3 -15.22 -22.28 -2.98
N ALA A 4 -13.99 -22.67 -3.33
CA ALA A 4 -12.94 -23.00 -2.37
C ALA A 4 -12.48 -21.79 -1.54
N ARG A 5 -12.32 -20.62 -2.17
CA ARG A 5 -11.92 -19.37 -1.50
C ARG A 5 -13.03 -18.88 -0.55
N THR A 6 -14.31 -18.99 -0.97
CA THR A 6 -15.47 -18.70 -0.11
C THR A 6 -15.55 -19.63 1.10
N ALA A 7 -15.42 -20.95 0.89
CA ALA A 7 -15.47 -21.92 1.99
C ALA A 7 -14.31 -21.72 2.98
N ARG A 8 -13.11 -21.39 2.49
CA ARG A 8 -11.97 -21.03 3.35
C ARG A 8 -12.29 -19.80 4.20
N HIS A 9 -12.79 -18.72 3.58
CA HIS A 9 -13.20 -17.52 4.31
C HIS A 9 -14.19 -17.85 5.44
N GLN A 10 -15.29 -18.52 5.12
CA GLN A 10 -16.32 -18.87 6.12
C GLN A 10 -15.76 -19.66 7.30
N ARG A 11 -14.93 -20.68 7.04
CA ARG A 11 -14.32 -21.50 8.11
C ARG A 11 -13.36 -20.71 8.97
N ILE A 12 -12.42 -19.99 8.37
CA ILE A 12 -11.36 -19.27 9.09
C ILE A 12 -11.96 -18.09 9.87
N SER A 13 -12.90 -17.34 9.27
CA SER A 13 -13.62 -16.27 9.96
C SER A 13 -14.43 -16.80 11.14
N ALA A 14 -15.15 -17.92 10.99
CA ALA A 14 -15.89 -18.53 12.10
C ALA A 14 -14.95 -19.01 13.22
N PHE A 15 -13.81 -19.62 12.87
CA PHE A 15 -12.80 -20.02 13.84
C PHE A 15 -12.31 -18.81 14.63
N LEU A 16 -11.84 -17.76 13.95
CA LEU A 16 -11.27 -16.57 14.60
C LEU A 16 -12.30 -15.80 15.42
N ALA A 17 -13.55 -15.70 14.93
CA ALA A 17 -14.64 -15.04 15.65
C ALA A 17 -15.06 -15.78 16.93
N SER A 18 -14.86 -17.10 17.00
CA SER A 18 -15.18 -17.92 18.18
C SER A 18 -14.16 -17.81 19.31
N ARG A 19 -13.00 -17.18 19.08
CA ARG A 19 -11.91 -17.06 20.05
C ARG A 19 -12.04 -15.81 20.89
N SER A 20 -11.66 -15.93 22.16
CA SER A 20 -11.44 -14.81 23.06
C SER A 20 -10.20 -14.00 22.67
N ASP A 21 -10.12 -12.76 23.15
CA ASP A 21 -8.98 -11.90 22.90
C ASP A 21 -7.68 -12.49 23.47
N THR A 22 -7.75 -13.22 24.59
CA THR A 22 -6.59 -13.93 25.16
C THR A 22 -6.09 -15.03 24.23
N GLU A 23 -6.98 -15.89 23.72
CA GLU A 23 -6.60 -16.95 22.78
C GLU A 23 -6.04 -16.38 21.47
N LEU A 24 -6.59 -15.27 20.97
CA LEU A 24 -6.07 -14.61 19.77
C LEU A 24 -4.72 -13.94 20.01
N ALA A 25 -4.51 -13.34 21.19
CA ALA A 25 -3.22 -12.78 21.56
C ALA A 25 -2.14 -13.86 21.66
N GLU A 26 -2.46 -15.03 22.23
CA GLU A 26 -1.57 -16.19 22.28
C GLU A 26 -1.25 -16.72 20.87
N LEU A 27 -2.26 -16.88 20.02
CA LEU A 27 -2.09 -17.32 18.62
C LEU A 27 -1.15 -16.38 17.86
N VAL A 28 -1.37 -15.07 17.96
CA VAL A 28 -0.54 -14.05 17.31
C VAL A 28 0.87 -14.03 17.91
N GLY A 29 1.01 -14.23 19.22
CA GLY A 29 2.29 -14.30 19.92
C GLY A 29 3.15 -15.51 19.54
N ALA A 30 2.52 -16.62 19.17
CA ALA A 30 3.19 -17.83 18.68
C ALA A 30 3.51 -17.77 17.17
N GLY A 31 3.03 -16.75 16.46
CA GLY A 31 3.20 -16.59 15.02
C GLY A 31 4.67 -16.41 14.60
N ARG A 32 5.00 -16.92 13.41
CA ARG A 32 6.33 -16.69 12.81
C ARG A 32 6.39 -15.27 12.26
N VAL A 33 7.22 -14.42 12.86
CA VAL A 33 7.46 -13.06 12.39
C VAL A 33 8.02 -13.08 10.95
N ILE A 34 7.40 -12.31 10.06
CA ILE A 34 7.80 -12.13 8.66
C ILE A 34 8.66 -10.87 8.53
N SER A 35 8.16 -9.75 9.05
CA SER A 35 8.80 -8.44 8.94
C SER A 35 8.22 -7.46 9.96
N VAL A 36 8.93 -6.35 10.15
CA VAL A 36 8.43 -5.15 10.83
C VAL A 36 8.66 -3.99 9.86
N GLY A 37 7.62 -3.21 9.60
CA GLY A 37 7.70 -2.00 8.79
C GLY A 37 6.92 -0.86 9.44
N VAL A 38 6.89 0.30 8.78
CA VAL A 38 6.21 1.50 9.28
C VAL A 38 4.75 1.25 9.68
N GLY A 39 4.02 0.43 8.91
CA GLY A 39 2.63 0.06 9.21
C GLY A 39 2.46 -0.99 10.32
N GLY A 40 3.54 -1.40 10.99
CA GLY A 40 3.52 -2.36 12.09
C GLY A 40 4.16 -3.72 11.77
N GLY A 41 3.89 -4.69 12.65
CA GLY A 41 4.47 -6.03 12.56
C GLY A 41 3.67 -6.97 11.67
N ALA A 42 4.36 -7.76 10.85
CA ALA A 42 3.76 -8.82 10.04
C ALA A 42 4.22 -10.20 10.53
N ALA A 43 3.28 -11.13 10.65
CA ALA A 43 3.56 -12.51 11.02
C ALA A 43 2.68 -13.50 10.27
N LEU A 44 3.06 -14.78 10.31
CA LEU A 44 2.27 -15.89 9.83
C LEU A 44 1.81 -16.73 11.02
N VAL A 45 0.50 -16.98 11.09
CA VAL A 45 -0.08 -17.91 12.07
C VAL A 45 -0.73 -19.08 11.32
N ASP A 46 -0.82 -20.22 11.98
CA ASP A 46 -1.58 -21.37 11.47
C ASP A 46 -2.97 -21.36 12.10
N VAL A 47 -4.01 -21.36 11.26
CA VAL A 47 -5.41 -21.48 11.70
C VAL A 47 -6.01 -22.68 10.99
N ASP A 48 -6.21 -23.76 11.73
CA ASP A 48 -6.78 -25.01 11.19
C ASP A 48 -6.00 -25.52 9.95
N SER A 49 -4.66 -25.57 10.06
CA SER A 49 -3.73 -25.94 8.98
C SER A 49 -3.74 -25.00 7.77
N VAL A 50 -4.32 -23.80 7.91
CA VAL A 50 -4.31 -22.75 6.89
C VAL A 50 -3.36 -21.64 7.33
N PRO A 51 -2.35 -21.28 6.52
CA PRO A 51 -1.51 -20.12 6.79
C PRO A 51 -2.33 -18.83 6.68
N VAL A 52 -2.35 -18.04 7.75
CA VAL A 52 -3.03 -16.75 7.85
C VAL A 52 -2.00 -15.66 8.10
N PHE A 53 -2.01 -14.64 7.24
CA PHE A 53 -1.19 -13.45 7.43
C PHE A 53 -1.80 -12.59 8.54
N THR A 54 -0.98 -12.14 9.47
CA THR A 54 -1.40 -11.19 10.50
C THR A 54 -0.62 -9.90 10.38
N LYS A 55 -1.32 -8.77 10.26
CA LYS A 55 -0.74 -7.43 10.40
C LYS A 55 -1.13 -6.87 11.76
N ARG A 56 -0.13 -6.48 12.56
CA ARG A 56 -0.29 -5.85 13.88
C ARG A 56 0.06 -4.38 13.78
N ILE A 57 -0.96 -3.55 13.66
CA ILE A 57 -0.83 -2.10 13.54
C ILE A 57 -0.87 -1.53 14.96
N PRO A 58 0.14 -0.76 15.43
CA PRO A 58 0.07 -0.10 16.74
C PRO A 58 -1.17 0.79 16.84
N LEU A 59 -1.90 0.67 17.95
CA LEU A 59 -3.15 1.39 18.18
C LEU A 59 -2.99 2.28 19.41
N THR A 60 -3.03 3.59 19.21
CA THR A 60 -2.75 4.60 20.24
C THR A 60 -3.92 4.85 21.16
N ASP A 61 -3.68 5.49 22.31
CA ASP A 61 -4.75 5.88 23.24
C ASP A 61 -5.82 6.76 22.58
N ARG A 62 -5.44 7.64 21.65
CA ARG A 62 -6.41 8.46 20.90
C ARG A 62 -7.30 7.62 20.00
N GLU A 63 -6.73 6.64 19.30
CA GLU A 63 -7.48 5.73 18.44
C GLU A 63 -8.34 4.75 19.25
N LEU A 64 -7.91 4.39 20.47
CA LEU A 64 -8.69 3.58 21.42
C LEU A 64 -9.86 4.35 22.03
N ALA A 65 -9.71 5.65 22.24
CA ALA A 65 -10.77 6.51 22.76
C ALA A 65 -11.91 6.73 21.74
N ASP A 66 -11.64 6.52 20.45
CA ASP A 66 -12.62 6.66 19.36
C ASP A 66 -12.58 5.46 18.39
N PRO A 67 -13.02 4.25 18.82
CA PRO A 67 -12.90 3.04 18.02
C PRO A 67 -13.66 3.11 16.68
N GLY A 68 -12.97 2.80 15.59
CA GLY A 68 -13.53 2.79 14.24
C GLY A 68 -13.58 4.17 13.56
N SER A 69 -13.18 5.23 14.28
CA SER A 69 -13.11 6.57 13.70
C SER A 69 -12.04 6.65 12.63
N THR A 70 -12.43 7.15 11.46
CA THR A 70 -11.52 7.36 10.32
C THR A 70 -10.98 8.79 10.28
N ALA A 71 -11.19 9.58 11.34
CA ALA A 71 -10.70 10.95 11.47
C ALA A 71 -9.16 11.04 11.54
N ASN A 72 -8.64 12.21 11.17
CA ASN A 72 -7.25 12.59 11.42
C ASN A 72 -7.09 13.06 12.87
N LEU A 73 -6.87 12.11 13.79
CA LEU A 73 -6.86 12.36 15.25
C LEU A 73 -5.65 13.16 15.77
N PHE A 74 -4.71 13.49 14.88
CA PHE A 74 -3.47 14.17 15.21
C PHE A 74 -3.26 15.46 14.41
N ASP A 75 -4.23 15.85 13.57
CA ASP A 75 -4.12 17.00 12.66
C ASP A 75 -2.87 16.91 11.77
N LEU A 76 -2.57 15.70 11.30
CA LEU A 76 -1.41 15.46 10.44
C LEU A 76 -1.54 16.22 9.11
N PRO A 77 -0.42 16.77 8.61
CA PRO A 77 -0.38 17.45 7.32
C PRO A 77 -0.53 16.46 6.15
N MET A 78 -1.12 16.92 5.04
CA MET A 78 -1.51 16.05 3.91
C MET A 78 -0.34 15.37 3.22
N TYR A 79 0.87 15.94 3.27
CA TYR A 79 2.05 15.28 2.68
C TYR A 79 2.39 13.94 3.34
N CYS A 80 1.90 13.69 4.57
CA CYS A 80 2.04 12.38 5.22
C CYS A 80 1.26 11.27 4.51
N GLN A 81 0.40 11.58 3.54
CA GLN A 81 -0.36 10.62 2.74
C GLN A 81 0.47 9.96 1.61
N TYR A 82 1.62 10.54 1.20
CA TYR A 82 2.36 10.10 0.00
C TYR A 82 3.38 8.97 0.19
N GLY A 83 3.38 8.24 1.31
CA GLY A 83 4.30 7.09 1.48
C GLY A 83 5.78 7.46 1.62
N ILE A 84 6.07 8.71 1.98
CA ILE A 84 7.44 9.23 2.13
C ILE A 84 8.00 9.05 3.55
N GLY A 85 7.69 7.92 4.18
CA GLY A 85 8.17 7.56 5.53
C GLY A 85 7.45 8.24 6.70
N GLY A 86 6.29 8.87 6.44
CA GLY A 86 5.46 9.48 7.48
C GLY A 86 4.82 8.47 8.45
N PRO A 87 4.11 8.94 9.48
CA PRO A 87 3.58 8.08 10.54
C PRO A 87 2.27 7.33 10.19
N SER A 88 1.74 7.50 8.98
CA SER A 88 0.34 7.19 8.64
C SER A 88 -0.69 7.90 9.54
N PHE A 89 -1.91 8.03 9.06
CA PHE A 89 -2.95 8.83 9.72
C PHE A 89 -3.63 8.08 10.84
N ASN A 90 -4.06 6.84 10.58
CA ASN A 90 -5.01 6.17 11.47
C ASN A 90 -5.12 4.68 11.12
N ALA A 91 -4.97 3.80 12.12
CA ALA A 91 -5.10 2.35 11.95
C ALA A 91 -6.52 1.92 11.51
N TRP A 92 -7.55 2.64 11.91
CA TRP A 92 -8.94 2.36 11.53
C TRP A 92 -9.22 2.62 10.05
N ARG A 93 -8.49 3.54 9.39
CA ARG A 93 -8.56 3.71 7.93
C ARG A 93 -8.10 2.47 7.19
N GLU A 94 -7.03 1.86 7.67
CA GLU A 94 -6.52 0.62 7.08
C GLU A 94 -7.52 -0.54 7.24
N LEU A 95 -8.17 -0.67 8.41
CA LEU A 95 -9.26 -1.65 8.58
C LEU A 95 -10.42 -1.36 7.63
N ALA A 96 -10.90 -0.12 7.56
CA ALA A 96 -12.01 0.27 6.70
C ALA A 96 -11.70 -0.03 5.21
N ALA A 97 -10.50 0.27 4.75
CA ALA A 97 -10.04 -0.06 3.41
C ALA A 97 -10.03 -1.58 3.16
N ASN A 98 -9.50 -2.38 4.10
CA ASN A 98 -9.51 -3.84 4.00
C ASN A 98 -10.92 -4.42 3.95
N VAL A 99 -11.87 -3.87 4.73
CA VAL A 99 -13.29 -4.27 4.68
C VAL A 99 -13.88 -3.97 3.31
N ILE A 100 -13.70 -2.76 2.78
CA ILE A 100 -14.21 -2.34 1.46
C ILE A 100 -13.75 -3.29 0.35
N VAL A 101 -12.44 -3.60 0.28
CA VAL A 101 -11.94 -4.49 -0.78
C VAL A 101 -12.32 -5.95 -0.54
N THR A 102 -12.45 -6.37 0.72
CA THR A 102 -12.90 -7.72 1.07
C THR A 102 -14.34 -7.95 0.63
N ASP A 103 -15.23 -6.99 0.87
CA ASP A 103 -16.63 -7.07 0.45
C ASP A 103 -16.75 -7.22 -1.07
N ALA A 104 -15.97 -6.46 -1.85
CA ALA A 104 -15.94 -6.58 -3.30
C ALA A 104 -15.40 -7.95 -3.78
N VAL A 105 -14.39 -8.48 -3.09
CA VAL A 105 -13.86 -9.83 -3.37
C VAL A 105 -14.93 -10.88 -3.07
N LEU A 106 -15.61 -10.80 -1.91
CA LEU A 106 -16.68 -11.71 -1.49
C LEU A 106 -17.90 -11.66 -2.42
N ALA A 107 -18.27 -10.47 -2.90
CA ALA A 107 -19.30 -10.27 -3.93
C ALA A 107 -18.89 -10.83 -5.31
N GLY A 108 -17.61 -11.19 -5.48
CA GLY A 108 -17.08 -11.78 -6.71
C GLY A 108 -16.78 -10.77 -7.81
N GLU A 109 -16.81 -9.47 -7.50
CA GLU A 109 -16.54 -8.38 -8.44
C GLU A 109 -15.06 -8.28 -8.80
N THR A 110 -14.18 -8.75 -7.92
CA THR A 110 -12.73 -8.75 -8.12
C THR A 110 -12.08 -9.98 -7.50
N GLN A 111 -10.81 -10.20 -7.84
CA GLN A 111 -9.94 -11.17 -7.19
C GLN A 111 -8.61 -10.57 -6.74
N SER A 112 -8.39 -9.27 -6.94
CA SER A 112 -7.07 -8.63 -6.89
C SER A 112 -6.63 -8.15 -5.50
N PHE A 113 -7.29 -8.62 -4.45
CA PHE A 113 -7.00 -8.25 -3.05
C PHE A 113 -7.08 -9.50 -2.15
N PRO A 114 -6.23 -9.64 -1.14
CA PRO A 114 -6.41 -10.63 -0.09
C PRO A 114 -7.70 -10.39 0.66
N ILE A 115 -8.31 -11.46 1.18
CA ILE A 115 -9.51 -11.37 2.00
C ILE A 115 -9.12 -11.14 3.45
N LEU A 116 -9.76 -10.16 4.11
CA LEU A 116 -9.77 -10.04 5.56
C LEU A 116 -10.68 -11.14 6.15
N TYR A 117 -10.09 -12.09 6.89
CA TYR A 117 -10.86 -13.11 7.60
C TYR A 117 -11.45 -12.57 8.90
N HIS A 118 -10.68 -11.76 9.63
CA HIS A 118 -11.07 -11.23 10.94
C HIS A 118 -10.22 -10.05 11.35
N TRP A 119 -10.66 -9.32 12.37
CA TRP A 119 -9.85 -8.32 13.05
C TRP A 119 -10.18 -8.24 14.55
N ARG A 120 -9.19 -7.88 15.36
CA ARG A 120 -9.35 -7.61 16.81
C ARG A 120 -8.37 -6.57 17.31
N VAL A 121 -8.77 -5.85 18.35
CA VAL A 121 -7.84 -5.06 19.17
C VAL A 121 -7.27 -5.99 20.24
N LEU A 122 -5.95 -6.18 20.24
CA LEU A 122 -5.25 -7.07 21.16
C LEU A 122 -4.21 -6.29 21.99
N PRO A 123 -3.91 -6.71 23.23
CA PRO A 123 -2.91 -6.06 24.05
C PRO A 123 -1.50 -6.19 23.46
N GLY A 124 -0.70 -5.13 23.64
CA GLY A 124 0.68 -5.03 23.20
C GLY A 124 0.83 -4.63 21.73
N ARG A 125 1.78 -3.73 21.47
CA ARG A 125 2.16 -3.31 20.12
C ARG A 125 3.22 -4.21 19.48
N SER A 126 3.36 -4.15 18.15
CA SER A 126 4.55 -4.62 17.45
C SER A 126 5.80 -3.79 17.80
N PRO A 127 7.02 -4.30 17.55
CA PRO A 127 8.23 -3.47 17.60
C PRO A 127 8.12 -2.22 16.73
N VAL A 128 8.80 -1.15 17.13
CA VAL A 128 8.94 0.06 16.31
C VAL A 128 9.82 -0.26 15.11
N ALA A 129 9.40 0.17 13.93
CA ALA A 129 10.16 0.00 12.70
C ALA A 129 11.50 0.74 12.76
N ALA A 130 12.52 0.25 12.06
CA ALA A 130 13.84 0.88 12.06
C ALA A 130 13.77 2.32 11.51
N GLU A 131 12.90 2.53 10.52
CA GLU A 131 12.60 3.82 9.89
C GLU A 131 12.02 4.84 10.87
N HIS A 132 11.40 4.40 11.96
CA HIS A 132 10.78 5.24 12.99
C HIS A 132 11.49 5.15 14.35
N ALA A 133 12.65 4.48 14.42
CA ALA A 133 13.41 4.33 15.65
C ALA A 133 13.99 5.67 16.15
N ASP A 134 14.35 6.56 15.22
CA ASP A 134 14.77 7.92 15.51
C ASP A 134 13.65 8.91 15.13
N ILE A 135 12.80 9.22 16.11
CA ILE A 135 11.67 10.13 15.95
C ILE A 135 12.15 11.53 15.53
N ASP A 136 13.30 12.00 16.04
CA ASP A 136 13.79 13.34 15.75
C ASP A 136 14.16 13.45 14.27
N THR A 137 14.87 12.45 13.73
CA THR A 137 15.21 12.39 12.30
C THR A 137 13.95 12.36 11.42
N VAL A 138 12.94 11.54 11.77
CA VAL A 138 11.69 11.48 11.00
C VAL A 138 10.94 12.81 11.05
N VAL A 139 10.83 13.43 12.23
CA VAL A 139 10.16 14.73 12.40
C VAL A 139 10.87 15.81 11.59
N THR A 140 12.21 15.84 11.59
CA THR A 140 12.99 16.77 10.76
C THR A 140 12.74 16.54 9.27
N ALA A 141 12.73 15.28 8.81
CA ALA A 141 12.41 14.94 7.42
C ALA A 141 10.97 15.32 7.03
N GLN A 142 10.04 15.32 7.99
CA GLN A 142 8.64 15.71 7.84
C GLN A 142 8.40 17.19 8.22
N GLY A 143 9.37 18.07 7.95
CA GLY A 143 9.21 19.52 8.06
C GLY A 143 9.10 20.07 9.48
N GLY A 144 9.51 19.30 10.50
CA GLY A 144 9.47 19.74 11.90
C GLY A 144 8.07 19.79 12.52
N SER A 145 7.09 19.10 11.91
CA SER A 145 5.69 19.16 12.34
C SER A 145 5.48 18.59 13.77
N PRO A 146 4.93 19.39 14.71
CA PRO A 146 4.59 18.90 16.05
C PRO A 146 3.53 17.79 16.03
N ALA A 147 2.61 17.82 15.06
CA ALA A 147 1.60 16.77 14.85
C ALA A 147 2.24 15.43 14.51
N VAL A 148 3.25 15.44 13.63
CA VAL A 148 4.02 14.24 13.27
C VAL A 148 4.74 13.67 14.48
N ARG A 149 5.40 14.52 15.28
CA ARG A 149 6.04 14.10 16.54
C ARG A 149 5.05 13.45 17.48
N ALA A 150 3.93 14.14 17.74
CA ALA A 150 2.90 13.65 18.66
C ALA A 150 2.35 12.28 18.22
N ARG A 151 2.18 12.06 16.92
CA ARG A 151 1.75 10.76 16.39
C ARG A 151 2.82 9.68 16.58
N LEU A 152 4.08 9.96 16.24
CA LEU A 152 5.17 8.99 16.37
C LEU A 152 5.41 8.57 17.83
N GLU A 153 5.38 9.53 18.75
CA GLU A 153 5.51 9.26 20.19
C GLU A 153 4.32 8.43 20.70
N ALA A 154 3.10 8.73 20.26
CA ALA A 154 1.92 7.95 20.60
C ALA A 154 2.00 6.51 20.05
N LEU A 155 2.47 6.33 18.80
CA LEU A 155 2.69 5.01 18.20
C LEU A 155 3.74 4.20 18.99
N ALA A 156 4.84 4.84 19.39
CA ALA A 156 5.90 4.21 20.17
C ALA A 156 5.41 3.79 21.58
N ALA A 157 4.46 4.53 22.14
CA ALA A 157 3.83 4.27 23.44
C ALA A 157 2.56 3.42 23.38
N ALA A 158 2.10 3.03 22.18
CA ALA A 158 0.82 2.36 21.98
C ALA A 158 0.65 1.12 22.88
N PRO A 159 -0.45 1.02 23.67
CA PRO A 159 -0.67 -0.09 24.58
C PRO A 159 -1.21 -1.34 23.87
N CYS A 160 -1.82 -1.16 22.70
CA CYS A 160 -2.52 -2.21 21.95
C CYS A 160 -2.08 -2.23 20.49
N SER A 161 -2.50 -3.28 19.79
CA SER A 161 -2.50 -3.32 18.33
C SER A 161 -3.90 -3.62 17.81
N LEU A 162 -4.25 -2.98 16.70
CA LEU A 162 -5.27 -3.51 15.79
C LEU A 162 -4.61 -4.63 14.97
N VAL A 163 -5.13 -5.84 15.12
CA VAL A 163 -4.63 -7.03 14.41
C VAL A 163 -5.61 -7.40 13.31
N LEU A 164 -5.11 -7.40 12.07
CA LEU A 164 -5.82 -7.85 10.88
C LEU A 164 -5.37 -9.28 10.55
N PHE A 165 -6.32 -10.20 10.38
CA PHE A 165 -6.09 -11.57 9.96
C PHE A 165 -6.52 -11.71 8.51
N CYS A 166 -5.57 -11.82 7.58
CA CYS A 166 -5.82 -11.81 6.15
C CYS A 166 -5.36 -13.10 5.46
N GLU A 167 -5.89 -13.33 4.28
CA GLU A 167 -5.41 -14.35 3.35
C GLU A 167 -3.91 -14.18 3.08
N TYR A 168 -3.16 -15.28 3.23
CA TYR A 168 -1.73 -15.27 2.95
C TYR A 168 -1.44 -15.55 1.47
N ILE A 169 -0.87 -14.56 0.78
CA ILE A 169 -0.38 -14.69 -0.60
C ILE A 169 1.15 -14.83 -0.60
N HIS A 170 1.60 -16.03 -0.94
CA HIS A 170 2.96 -16.47 -0.64
C HIS A 170 4.06 -15.70 -1.37
N HIS A 171 3.91 -15.35 -2.65
CA HIS A 171 5.05 -14.86 -3.43
C HIS A 171 5.12 -13.33 -3.52
N PRO A 172 6.29 -12.71 -3.25
CA PRO A 172 6.51 -11.32 -3.62
C PRO A 172 6.50 -11.18 -5.14
N ILE A 173 5.90 -10.12 -5.66
CA ILE A 173 5.78 -9.95 -7.12
C ILE A 173 7.14 -9.71 -7.80
N ALA A 174 8.14 -9.19 -7.10
CA ALA A 174 9.43 -8.78 -7.67
C ALA A 174 10.16 -9.89 -8.45
N ALA A 175 10.22 -11.10 -7.89
CA ALA A 175 10.88 -12.23 -8.57
C ALA A 175 10.08 -12.69 -9.81
N TRP A 176 8.76 -12.63 -9.74
CA TRP A 176 7.87 -13.01 -10.84
C TRP A 176 7.97 -12.02 -12.01
N LEU A 177 8.09 -10.71 -11.73
CA LEU A 177 8.31 -9.68 -12.74
C LEU A 177 9.62 -9.88 -13.52
N ARG A 178 10.73 -10.18 -12.82
CA ARG A 178 12.05 -10.33 -13.46
C ARG A 178 12.18 -11.54 -14.38
N ALA A 179 11.37 -12.58 -14.18
CA ALA A 179 11.56 -13.85 -14.90
C ALA A 179 11.24 -13.76 -16.40
N ASP A 180 10.34 -12.86 -16.80
CA ASP A 180 9.99 -12.60 -18.21
C ASP A 180 9.27 -11.25 -18.31
N PRO A 181 9.99 -10.13 -18.24
CA PRO A 181 9.35 -8.81 -18.12
C PRO A 181 8.62 -8.41 -19.41
N ALA A 182 9.19 -8.69 -20.58
CA ALA A 182 8.56 -8.39 -21.86
C ALA A 182 7.30 -9.23 -22.10
N GLY A 183 7.35 -10.55 -21.82
CA GLY A 183 6.18 -11.42 -22.00
C GLY A 183 5.07 -11.17 -20.99
N LYS A 184 5.40 -10.66 -19.79
CA LYS A 184 4.40 -10.32 -18.77
C LYS A 184 3.80 -8.92 -18.89
N ALA A 185 4.40 -8.03 -19.68
CA ALA A 185 4.06 -6.60 -19.72
C ALA A 185 2.54 -6.34 -19.84
N ALA A 186 1.88 -6.94 -20.84
CA ALA A 186 0.44 -6.77 -21.07
C ALA A 186 -0.43 -7.37 -19.95
N THR A 187 0.02 -8.46 -19.31
CA THR A 187 -0.71 -9.06 -18.19
C THR A 187 -0.61 -8.18 -16.95
N VAL A 188 0.58 -7.63 -16.67
CA VAL A 188 0.81 -6.72 -15.54
C VAL A 188 0.01 -5.43 -15.72
N GLU A 189 0.08 -4.81 -16.91
CA GLU A 189 -0.70 -3.61 -17.23
C GLU A 189 -2.20 -3.84 -16.95
N ARG A 190 -2.77 -4.89 -17.56
CA ARG A 190 -4.20 -5.21 -17.40
C ARG A 190 -4.58 -5.41 -15.93
N GLN A 191 -3.80 -6.16 -15.16
CA GLN A 191 -4.13 -6.45 -13.77
C GLN A 191 -3.96 -5.22 -12.85
N LEU A 192 -3.01 -4.33 -13.14
CA LEU A 192 -2.91 -3.04 -12.47
C LEU A 192 -4.13 -2.16 -12.78
N SER A 193 -4.59 -2.14 -14.04
CA SER A 193 -5.82 -1.45 -14.42
C SER A 193 -7.04 -2.02 -13.70
N GLU A 194 -7.17 -3.36 -13.59
CA GLU A 194 -8.25 -4.01 -12.83
C GLU A 194 -8.27 -3.57 -11.36
N ILE A 195 -7.10 -3.46 -10.72
CA ILE A 195 -6.97 -2.98 -9.33
C ILE A 195 -7.42 -1.53 -9.22
N VAL A 196 -6.89 -0.65 -10.07
CA VAL A 196 -7.18 0.79 -10.07
C VAL A 196 -8.65 1.07 -10.33
N MET A 197 -9.27 0.36 -11.27
CA MET A 197 -10.71 0.51 -11.56
C MET A 197 -11.55 0.18 -10.33
N LEU A 198 -11.27 -0.92 -9.63
CA LEU A 198 -12.03 -1.25 -8.42
C LEU A 198 -11.85 -0.19 -7.34
N LEU A 199 -10.63 0.25 -7.09
CA LEU A 199 -10.34 1.31 -6.10
C LEU A 199 -11.15 2.57 -6.41
N ARG A 200 -11.15 2.99 -7.68
CA ARG A 200 -11.96 4.11 -8.17
C ARG A 200 -13.46 3.89 -7.98
N ASP A 201 -13.99 2.74 -8.37
CA ASP A 201 -15.41 2.41 -8.25
C ASP A 201 -15.90 2.39 -6.79
N ARG A 202 -14.98 2.11 -5.85
CA ARG A 202 -15.27 2.16 -4.41
C ARG A 202 -15.03 3.51 -3.77
N GLU A 203 -14.54 4.49 -4.53
CA GLU A 203 -14.07 5.79 -4.04
C GLU A 203 -13.02 5.60 -2.94
N LEU A 204 -12.08 4.69 -3.15
CA LEU A 204 -10.98 4.38 -2.25
C LEU A 204 -9.67 4.78 -2.92
N LEU A 205 -8.93 5.70 -2.30
CA LEU A 205 -7.57 6.05 -2.68
C LEU A 205 -6.59 5.22 -1.88
N HIS A 206 -5.73 4.47 -2.55
CA HIS A 206 -4.74 3.62 -1.93
C HIS A 206 -3.45 4.38 -1.58
N MET A 207 -3.04 5.31 -2.45
CA MET A 207 -1.91 6.23 -2.27
C MET A 207 -0.51 5.61 -2.23
N ASP A 208 -0.40 4.27 -2.05
CA ASP A 208 0.89 3.58 -1.91
C ASP A 208 1.00 2.25 -2.70
N GLY A 209 0.52 2.25 -3.95
CA GLY A 209 0.41 1.05 -4.80
C GLY A 209 1.74 0.55 -5.40
N HIS A 210 2.83 0.50 -4.64
CA HIS A 210 4.13 0.02 -5.15
C HIS A 210 4.24 -1.51 -5.12
N PHE A 211 5.13 -2.08 -5.94
CA PHE A 211 5.33 -3.54 -6.03
C PHE A 211 5.79 -4.22 -4.72
N GLY A 212 6.20 -3.46 -3.71
CA GLY A 212 6.49 -4.02 -2.38
C GLY A 212 5.22 -4.35 -1.59
N ASN A 213 4.14 -3.60 -1.86
CA ASN A 213 2.81 -3.82 -1.29
C ASN A 213 1.96 -4.77 -2.15
N MET A 214 2.58 -5.47 -3.11
CA MET A 214 1.91 -6.41 -4.00
C MET A 214 2.48 -7.82 -3.88
N ARG A 215 1.57 -8.80 -3.94
CA ARG A 215 1.87 -10.24 -3.92
C ARG A 215 1.34 -10.92 -5.17
N THR A 216 1.77 -12.14 -5.41
CA THR A 216 1.26 -12.96 -6.52
C THR A 216 1.15 -14.43 -6.13
N ASP A 217 0.20 -15.12 -6.75
CA ASP A 217 0.11 -16.59 -6.79
C ASP A 217 0.70 -17.15 -8.09
N THR A 218 1.48 -16.34 -8.81
CA THR A 218 2.05 -16.55 -10.16
C THR A 218 1.10 -16.39 -11.34
N GLU A 219 -0.21 -16.24 -11.09
CA GLU A 219 -1.23 -15.98 -12.10
C GLU A 219 -1.80 -14.56 -11.97
N ARG A 220 -2.07 -14.13 -10.74
CA ARG A 220 -2.67 -12.84 -10.40
C ARG A 220 -1.80 -12.01 -9.46
N ILE A 221 -1.99 -10.69 -9.53
CA ILE A 221 -1.44 -9.68 -8.64
C ILE A 221 -2.49 -9.36 -7.58
N TYR A 222 -2.03 -9.28 -6.33
CA TYR A 222 -2.82 -8.91 -5.17
C TYR A 222 -2.22 -7.67 -4.53
N LEU A 223 -3.00 -6.60 -4.38
CA LEU A 223 -2.60 -5.42 -3.60
C LEU A 223 -2.95 -5.66 -2.13
N THR A 224 -1.99 -5.52 -1.21
CA THR A 224 -2.11 -6.11 0.13
C THR A 224 -1.96 -5.17 1.32
N ASP A 225 -1.42 -3.96 1.14
CA ASP A 225 -1.14 -3.04 2.25
C ASP A 225 -1.91 -1.72 2.09
N PHE A 226 -2.81 -1.42 3.02
CA PHE A 226 -3.68 -0.25 2.95
C PHE A 226 -3.33 0.80 4.02
N GLY A 227 -2.08 0.82 4.49
CA GLY A 227 -1.63 1.73 5.55
C GLY A 227 -1.76 3.21 5.22
N LEU A 228 -1.95 3.56 3.93
CA LEU A 228 -2.21 4.93 3.45
C LEU A 228 -3.56 5.05 2.73
N GLY A 229 -4.51 4.16 3.01
CA GLY A 229 -5.85 4.25 2.45
C GLY A 229 -6.60 5.50 2.92
N THR A 230 -7.28 6.19 2.01
CA THR A 230 -8.24 7.26 2.33
C THR A 230 -9.45 7.22 1.39
N SER A 231 -10.57 7.81 1.79
CA SER A 231 -11.79 7.84 1.00
C SER A 231 -12.61 9.08 1.34
N PRO A 232 -13.29 9.72 0.37
CA PRO A 232 -14.26 10.78 0.66
C PRO A 232 -15.42 10.31 1.57
N LYS A 233 -15.61 8.99 1.74
CA LYS A 233 -16.58 8.40 2.68
C LYS A 233 -16.09 8.33 4.12
N PHE A 234 -14.82 8.62 4.37
CA PHE A 234 -14.25 8.67 5.72
C PHE A 234 -14.61 9.98 6.41
N ASP A 235 -14.45 10.01 7.73
CA ASP A 235 -14.54 11.24 8.50
C ASP A 235 -13.29 12.09 8.21
N LEU A 236 -13.42 13.01 7.26
CA LEU A 236 -12.33 13.82 6.78
C LEU A 236 -12.48 15.27 7.25
N SER A 237 -11.38 15.94 7.56
CA SER A 237 -11.36 17.40 7.64
C SER A 237 -11.61 18.04 6.25
N PRO A 238 -11.92 19.35 6.17
CA PRO A 238 -12.03 20.03 4.87
C PRO A 238 -10.78 19.89 4.00
N ALA A 239 -9.59 20.03 4.57
CA ALA A 239 -8.32 19.89 3.84
C ALA A 239 -8.12 18.47 3.28
N GLU A 240 -8.58 17.45 4.00
CA GLU A 240 -8.51 16.06 3.54
C GLU A 240 -9.51 15.75 2.43
N ARG A 241 -10.69 16.38 2.45
CA ARG A 241 -11.65 16.29 1.34
C ARG A 241 -11.07 16.93 0.07
N ASP A 242 -10.53 18.15 0.19
CA ASP A 242 -9.88 18.83 -0.92
C ASP A 242 -8.72 17.98 -1.48
N PHE A 243 -7.95 17.34 -0.59
CA PHE A 243 -6.93 16.38 -0.98
C PHE A 243 -7.54 15.21 -1.77
N ALA A 244 -8.53 14.51 -1.23
CA ALA A 244 -9.13 13.35 -1.90
C ALA A 244 -9.70 13.70 -3.28
N GLU A 245 -10.36 14.85 -3.41
CA GLU A 245 -10.91 15.35 -4.69
C GLU A 245 -9.82 15.63 -5.72
N GLN A 246 -8.71 16.24 -5.32
CA GLN A 246 -7.57 16.53 -6.19
C GLN A 246 -6.78 15.27 -6.59
N HIS A 247 -6.91 14.18 -5.83
CA HIS A 247 -6.10 12.97 -5.99
C HIS A 247 -6.86 11.79 -6.58
N THR A 248 -8.05 12.00 -7.16
CA THR A 248 -8.88 10.93 -7.75
C THR A 248 -8.18 10.13 -8.86
N THR A 249 -7.12 10.68 -9.48
CA THR A 249 -6.30 10.03 -10.51
C THR A 249 -4.97 9.48 -9.98
N HIS A 250 -4.67 9.66 -8.68
CA HIS A 250 -3.36 9.31 -8.10
C HIS A 250 -3.01 7.84 -8.29
N ASP A 251 -3.90 6.92 -7.91
CA ASP A 251 -3.59 5.49 -7.99
C ASP A 251 -3.37 5.03 -9.45
N ALA A 252 -4.10 5.60 -10.40
CA ALA A 252 -3.93 5.31 -11.82
C ALA A 252 -2.57 5.80 -12.33
N ALA A 253 -2.23 7.05 -12.04
CA ALA A 253 -0.96 7.66 -12.43
C ALA A 253 0.23 6.97 -11.73
N TYR A 254 0.05 6.57 -10.47
CA TYR A 254 1.06 5.84 -9.71
C TYR A 254 1.28 4.45 -10.31
N ALA A 255 0.21 3.72 -10.65
CA ALA A 255 0.32 2.43 -11.33
C ALA A 255 1.03 2.55 -12.69
N ALA A 256 0.67 3.56 -13.50
CA ALA A 256 1.35 3.87 -14.76
C ALA A 256 2.85 4.15 -14.55
N MET A 257 3.19 4.98 -13.56
CA MET A 257 4.57 5.24 -13.16
C MET A 257 5.33 3.96 -12.79
N ARG A 258 4.73 3.08 -11.96
CA ARG A 258 5.37 1.81 -11.57
C ARG A 258 5.57 0.87 -12.75
N LEU A 259 4.58 0.76 -13.63
CA LEU A 259 4.61 -0.06 -14.85
C LEU A 259 5.71 0.40 -15.81
N VAL A 260 5.69 1.69 -16.17
CA VAL A 260 6.66 2.29 -17.10
C VAL A 260 8.07 2.21 -16.54
N ASN A 261 8.27 2.57 -15.27
CA ASN A 261 9.59 2.51 -14.65
C ASN A 261 10.18 1.09 -14.64
N TRP A 262 9.33 0.08 -14.42
CA TRP A 262 9.76 -1.32 -14.48
C TRP A 262 10.13 -1.76 -15.89
N LEU A 263 9.31 -1.45 -16.89
CA LEU A 263 9.61 -1.80 -18.29
C LEU A 263 10.87 -1.11 -18.81
N VAL A 264 11.09 0.16 -18.46
CA VAL A 264 12.31 0.90 -18.83
C VAL A 264 13.55 0.27 -18.18
N THR A 265 13.46 -0.18 -16.93
CA THR A 265 14.60 -0.81 -16.25
C THR A 265 14.84 -2.25 -16.71
N ASP A 266 13.81 -3.10 -16.70
CA ASP A 266 13.95 -4.54 -16.86
C ASP A 266 13.86 -5.00 -18.32
N VAL A 267 13.25 -4.22 -19.22
CA VAL A 267 13.18 -4.54 -20.66
C VAL A 267 14.12 -3.65 -21.47
N CYS A 268 14.10 -2.34 -21.24
CA CYS A 268 14.92 -1.39 -22.02
C CYS A 268 16.36 -1.27 -21.49
N GLY A 269 16.70 -1.98 -20.40
CA GLY A 269 18.05 -2.10 -19.89
C GLY A 269 18.61 -0.83 -19.26
N VAL A 270 17.76 0.09 -18.80
CA VAL A 270 18.22 1.33 -18.13
C VAL A 270 18.44 1.06 -16.64
N PRO A 271 19.69 0.95 -16.18
CA PRO A 271 19.98 0.53 -14.81
C PRO A 271 19.52 1.59 -13.80
N THR A 272 19.08 1.13 -12.63
CA THR A 272 18.94 2.01 -11.47
C THR A 272 20.26 1.97 -10.70
N PRO A 273 21.00 3.10 -10.60
CA PRO A 273 22.27 3.11 -9.89
C PRO A 273 22.05 2.90 -8.38
N PRO A 274 23.05 2.35 -7.66
CA PRO A 274 22.96 2.15 -6.21
C PRO A 274 22.92 3.46 -5.41
N THR A 275 23.37 4.57 -6.01
CA THR A 275 23.36 5.92 -5.42
C THR A 275 22.94 6.96 -6.46
N GLY A 276 22.48 8.14 -6.02
CA GLY A 276 22.13 9.25 -6.92
C GLY A 276 20.76 9.16 -7.58
N GLY A 277 20.00 8.11 -7.30
CA GLY A 277 18.62 7.96 -7.78
C GLY A 277 18.50 7.63 -9.28
N PRO A 278 17.28 7.37 -9.75
CA PRO A 278 17.02 6.84 -11.09
C PRO A 278 16.99 7.92 -12.20
N ALA A 279 17.98 8.81 -12.25
CA ALA A 279 18.00 9.94 -13.21
C ALA A 279 17.95 9.49 -14.68
N ALA A 280 18.78 8.52 -15.07
CA ALA A 280 18.80 7.98 -16.44
C ALA A 280 17.47 7.34 -16.86
N ARG A 281 16.82 6.63 -15.94
CA ARG A 281 15.47 6.08 -16.15
C ARG A 281 14.45 7.20 -16.36
N ASN A 282 14.48 8.24 -15.53
CA ASN A 282 13.55 9.38 -15.67
C ASN A 282 13.74 10.12 -17.00
N GLU A 283 14.98 10.30 -17.46
CA GLU A 283 15.27 10.87 -18.78
C GLU A 283 14.71 10.00 -19.91
N TYR A 284 14.88 8.67 -19.81
CA TYR A 284 14.30 7.74 -20.77
C TYR A 284 12.76 7.82 -20.81
N VAL A 285 12.13 7.89 -19.64
CA VAL A 285 10.66 8.05 -19.53
C VAL A 285 10.19 9.37 -20.14
N LEU A 286 10.92 10.48 -19.92
CA LEU A 286 10.63 11.78 -20.53
C LEU A 286 10.70 11.72 -22.07
N ARG A 287 11.68 11.00 -22.62
CA ARG A 287 11.76 10.77 -24.08
C ARG A 287 10.56 9.99 -24.58
N CYS A 288 10.16 8.92 -23.88
CA CYS A 288 8.96 8.15 -24.24
C CYS A 288 7.70 9.00 -24.17
N ALA A 289 7.57 9.86 -23.15
CA ALA A 289 6.45 10.79 -23.00
C ALA A 289 6.37 11.82 -24.14
N ALA A 290 7.51 12.16 -24.76
CA ALA A 290 7.58 13.01 -25.95
C ALA A 290 7.33 12.24 -27.27
N GLY A 291 6.94 10.96 -27.20
CA GLY A 291 6.72 10.09 -28.36
C GLY A 291 8.00 9.49 -28.96
N LEU A 292 9.15 9.66 -28.31
CA LEU A 292 10.45 9.18 -28.78
C LEU A 292 10.79 7.82 -28.16
N ILE A 293 10.01 6.79 -28.50
CA ILE A 293 10.26 5.41 -28.09
C ILE A 293 11.30 4.79 -29.05
N PRO A 294 12.42 4.25 -28.54
CA PRO A 294 13.44 3.62 -29.39
C PRO A 294 12.95 2.40 -30.19
N ASP A 295 13.46 2.22 -31.40
CA ASP A 295 13.05 1.16 -32.33
C ASP A 295 13.43 -0.27 -31.86
N ASP A 296 14.37 -0.38 -30.92
CA ASP A 296 14.80 -1.65 -30.32
C ASP A 296 13.91 -2.10 -29.15
N VAL A 297 12.95 -1.28 -28.73
CA VAL A 297 11.95 -1.67 -27.74
C VAL A 297 10.97 -2.70 -28.34
N PRO A 298 10.72 -3.85 -27.68
CA PRO A 298 9.76 -4.82 -28.17
C PRO A 298 8.38 -4.20 -28.43
N PRO A 299 7.70 -4.49 -29.56
CA PRO A 299 6.43 -3.84 -29.91
C PRO A 299 5.34 -3.92 -28.82
N PRO A 300 5.15 -5.04 -28.08
CA PRO A 300 4.18 -5.09 -26.99
C PRO A 300 4.51 -4.12 -25.84
N VAL A 301 5.79 -3.85 -25.59
CA VAL A 301 6.25 -2.92 -24.57
C VAL A 301 6.12 -1.48 -25.05
N ALA A 302 6.48 -1.21 -26.31
CA ALA A 302 6.29 0.09 -26.95
C ALA A 302 4.82 0.56 -26.90
N ALA A 303 3.88 -0.37 -27.15
CA ALA A 303 2.44 -0.11 -27.09
C ALA A 303 1.93 0.29 -25.68
N ILE A 304 2.65 -0.11 -24.63
CA ILE A 304 2.36 0.26 -23.23
C ILE A 304 3.07 1.56 -22.87
N LEU A 305 4.33 1.72 -23.27
CA LEU A 305 5.07 2.95 -22.98
C LEU A 305 4.40 4.19 -23.59
N ALA A 306 3.89 4.10 -24.82
CA ALA A 306 3.29 5.25 -25.51
C ALA A 306 2.13 5.93 -24.74
N PRO A 307 1.09 5.21 -24.28
CA PRO A 307 0.00 5.83 -23.53
C PRO A 307 0.35 6.18 -22.08
N HIS A 308 1.24 5.43 -21.41
CA HIS A 308 1.49 5.58 -19.96
C HIS A 308 2.69 6.47 -19.61
N ALA A 309 3.64 6.68 -20.53
CA ALA A 309 4.84 7.47 -20.26
C ALA A 309 4.56 8.93 -19.86
N PRO A 310 3.57 9.66 -20.42
CA PRO A 310 3.27 11.03 -19.99
C PRO A 310 2.95 11.14 -18.50
N ASP A 311 2.06 10.29 -17.97
CA ASP A 311 1.67 10.29 -16.56
C ASP A 311 2.82 9.81 -15.67
N ALA A 312 3.54 8.77 -16.13
CA ALA A 312 4.74 8.29 -15.46
C ALA A 312 5.81 9.38 -15.32
N ALA A 313 6.01 10.22 -16.35
CA ALA A 313 6.96 11.33 -16.30
C ALA A 313 6.57 12.40 -15.27
N LYS A 314 5.29 12.81 -15.27
CA LYS A 314 4.74 13.76 -14.28
C LYS A 314 4.89 13.23 -12.86
N MET A 315 4.52 11.97 -12.63
CA MET A 315 4.59 11.31 -11.33
C MET A 315 6.05 11.09 -10.86
N ASN A 316 6.95 10.72 -11.77
CA ASN A 316 8.37 10.62 -11.46
C ASN A 316 8.94 11.96 -10.99
N ALA A 317 8.60 13.07 -11.67
CA ALA A 317 9.05 14.41 -11.27
C ALA A 317 8.45 14.84 -9.92
N PHE A 318 7.17 14.53 -9.69
CA PHE A 318 6.48 14.80 -8.43
C PHE A 318 7.13 14.07 -7.24
N TYR A 319 7.30 12.75 -7.34
CA TYR A 319 7.93 11.97 -6.27
C TYR A 319 9.40 12.29 -6.10
N TRP A 320 10.13 12.64 -7.17
CA TRP A 320 11.51 13.10 -7.06
C TRP A 320 11.61 14.31 -6.14
N ARG A 321 10.75 15.32 -6.34
CA ARG A 321 10.70 16.52 -5.49
C ARG A 321 10.34 16.19 -4.04
N LEU A 322 9.35 15.31 -3.82
CA LEU A 322 8.97 14.88 -2.47
C LEU A 322 10.15 14.21 -1.74
N PHE A 323 10.84 13.27 -2.38
CA PHE A 323 11.99 12.59 -1.79
C PHE A 323 13.22 13.49 -1.64
N ASP A 324 13.32 14.58 -2.40
CA ASP A 324 14.34 15.63 -2.25
C ASP A 324 13.99 16.67 -1.16
N GLY A 325 12.88 16.47 -0.44
CA GLY A 325 12.48 17.26 0.72
C GLY A 325 11.46 18.38 0.45
N ASP A 326 10.97 18.53 -0.78
CA ASP A 326 9.90 19.48 -1.10
C ASP A 326 8.52 18.89 -0.75
N LEU A 327 8.21 18.87 0.54
CA LEU A 327 6.96 18.33 1.10
C LEU A 327 5.69 19.06 0.60
N HIS A 328 5.84 20.25 0.02
CA HIS A 328 4.74 21.07 -0.47
C HIS A 328 4.63 21.10 -1.99
N THR A 329 5.42 20.27 -2.69
CA THR A 329 5.24 20.08 -4.12
C THR A 329 3.80 19.65 -4.41
N LYS A 330 3.19 20.31 -5.40
CA LYS A 330 1.78 20.09 -5.74
C LYS A 330 1.65 18.82 -6.58
N TYR A 331 0.61 18.05 -6.30
CA TYR A 331 0.22 16.94 -7.16
C TYR A 331 -0.03 17.46 -8.58
N PRO A 332 0.57 16.84 -9.60
CA PRO A 332 0.45 17.31 -10.97
C PRO A 332 -0.95 17.06 -11.52
N ASP A 333 -1.39 17.92 -12.44
CA ASP A 333 -2.55 17.65 -13.27
C ASP A 333 -2.23 16.47 -14.20
N ILE A 334 -2.83 15.31 -13.91
CA ILE A 334 -2.69 14.09 -14.70
C ILE A 334 -3.67 14.11 -15.86
#